data_AF-A0A0F9S6K7-F1
#
_entry.id   AF-A0A0F9S6K7-F1
#
_cell.length_a   1.000
_cell.length_b   1.000
_cell.length_c   1.000
_cell.angle_alpha   90.00
_cell.angle_beta   90.00
_cell.angle_gamma   90.00
#
_symmetry.space_group_name_H-M   'P 1'
#
loop_
_entity.id
_entity.type
_entity.pdbx_description
1 polymer ?
#
loop_
_entity_poly.entity_id
_entity_poly.type
_entity_poly.pdbx_seq_one_letter_code
_entity_poly.pdbx_strand_id
1 'polypeptide(L)'
;MKQRLSKVCEHCGKPYQQGPTESSRSFKQRRRFCSRQCRGAASAKPLFSKLCIVCGKLFTRERNVGKARFAGYQYCSSACRKAETVRRVLKEEQRSHLTEAARKTLVDNGYYSTACEICSFNRCYDLAHIVRPGDGGTMEAFNVLTLCPNHHRLFDQGALTKFEYAQIRNKVDIAQARFKEQQA
;
A
#
# COMPACT_ATOMS: atom_id res chain seq x y z
N MET A 1 10.33 38.47 54.84
CA MET A 1 9.51 38.10 53.67
C MET A 1 10.43 37.83 52.48
N LYS A 2 10.32 36.68 51.79
CA LYS A 2 11.15 36.42 50.60
C LYS A 2 10.58 37.16 49.39
N GLN A 3 11.35 38.04 48.77
CA GLN A 3 10.93 38.78 47.57
C GLN A 3 10.68 37.82 46.40
N ARG A 4 9.55 38.00 45.70
CA ARG A 4 9.22 37.26 44.46
C ARG A 4 9.82 38.00 43.27
N LEU A 5 10.61 37.31 42.46
CA LEU A 5 11.15 37.87 41.22
C LEU A 5 10.09 37.79 40.12
N SER A 6 9.88 38.90 39.40
CA SER A 6 9.05 38.97 38.19
C SER A 6 9.85 38.49 36.98
N LYS A 7 9.23 37.69 36.11
CA LYS A 7 9.82 37.19 34.86
C LYS A 7 8.80 37.17 33.73
N VAL A 8 9.28 37.18 32.49
CA VAL A 8 8.47 37.05 31.28
C VAL A 8 8.53 35.61 30.76
N CYS A 9 7.38 35.04 30.41
CA CYS A 9 7.31 33.71 29.81
C CYS A 9 7.83 33.72 28.36
N GLU A 10 8.80 32.85 28.02
CA GLU A 10 9.37 32.75 26.67
C GLU A 10 8.35 32.26 25.62
N HIS A 11 7.25 31.62 26.03
CA HIS A 11 6.22 31.12 25.11
C HIS A 11 5.09 32.12 24.85
N CYS A 12 4.51 32.70 25.91
CA CYS A 12 3.31 33.54 25.80
C CYS A 12 3.57 35.02 26.11
N GLY A 13 4.79 35.40 26.50
CA GLY A 13 5.16 36.78 26.80
C GLY A 13 4.56 37.37 28.09
N LYS A 14 3.74 36.63 28.84
CA LYS A 14 3.09 37.16 30.05
C LYS A 14 4.06 37.22 31.23
N PRO A 15 3.99 38.28 32.05
CA PRO A 15 4.75 38.34 33.30
C PRO A 15 4.19 37.32 34.30
N TYR A 16 5.07 36.69 35.08
CA TYR A 16 4.68 35.76 36.14
C TYR A 16 5.63 35.85 37.33
N GLN A 17 5.10 35.58 38.52
CA GLN A 17 5.87 35.63 39.77
C GLN A 17 6.45 34.26 40.09
N GLN A 18 7.74 34.22 40.43
CA GLN A 18 8.40 32.98 40.85
C GLN A 18 8.40 32.82 42.37
N GLY A 19 7.99 31.64 42.85
CA GLY A 19 8.05 31.26 44.26
C GLY A 19 9.50 31.18 44.79
N PRO A 20 9.78 31.58 46.04
CA PRO A 20 11.14 31.71 46.54
C PRO A 20 11.67 30.45 47.27
N THR A 21 11.88 29.35 46.54
CA THR A 21 12.66 28.12 46.92
C THR A 21 12.57 27.10 45.75
N GLU A 22 13.54 26.27 45.34
CA GLU A 22 14.81 25.77 45.90
C GLU A 22 15.72 25.18 44.77
N SER A 23 16.99 24.94 45.07
CA SER A 23 18.17 24.77 44.21
C SER A 23 18.35 23.43 43.46
N SER A 24 17.32 22.84 42.84
CA SER A 24 17.53 21.62 42.01
C SER A 24 17.79 21.93 40.53
N ARG A 25 18.59 21.11 39.82
CA ARG A 25 18.85 21.23 38.36
C ARG A 25 17.57 21.26 37.50
N SER A 26 16.46 20.70 38.01
CA SER A 26 15.08 20.79 37.47
C SER A 26 14.53 22.23 37.40
N PHE A 27 15.10 23.14 38.20
CA PHE A 27 14.64 24.52 38.34
C PHE A 27 15.08 25.43 37.18
N LYS A 28 16.22 25.18 36.50
CA LYS A 28 16.64 25.96 35.30
C LYS A 28 15.61 25.86 34.16
N GLN A 29 14.98 24.71 33.96
CA GLN A 29 13.95 24.52 32.93
C GLN A 29 12.57 25.08 33.34
N ARG A 30 12.25 25.15 34.64
CA ARG A 30 11.03 25.80 35.17
C ARG A 30 11.11 27.35 35.16
N ARG A 31 12.27 27.93 34.84
CA ARG A 31 12.50 29.39 34.83
C ARG A 31 12.10 30.11 33.54
N ARG A 32 11.67 29.39 32.50
CA ARG A 32 11.39 29.95 31.17
C ARG A 32 9.90 30.16 30.87
N PHE A 33 9.03 29.42 31.54
CA PHE A 33 7.61 29.35 31.21
C PHE A 33 6.74 29.56 32.44
N CYS A 34 5.64 30.29 32.28
CA CYS A 34 4.70 30.61 33.36
C CYS A 34 3.82 29.41 33.80
N SER A 35 3.71 28.37 32.97
CA SER A 35 2.87 27.21 33.25
C SER A 35 3.40 25.93 32.59
N ARG A 36 2.90 24.77 33.06
CA ARG A 36 3.16 23.48 32.41
C ARG A 36 2.67 23.45 30.96
N GLN A 37 1.56 24.13 30.66
CA GLN A 37 1.01 24.26 29.30
C GLN A 37 1.96 25.02 28.38
N CYS A 38 2.44 26.20 28.80
CA CYS A 38 3.39 27.00 28.02
C CYS A 38 4.70 26.25 27.76
N ARG A 39 5.21 25.51 28.76
CA ARG A 39 6.38 24.64 28.57
C ARG A 39 6.12 23.53 27.55
N GLY A 40 4.96 22.88 27.64
CA GLY A 40 4.56 21.83 26.71
C GLY A 40 4.46 22.34 25.28
N ALA A 41 3.81 23.48 25.08
CA ALA A 41 3.66 24.13 23.79
C ALA A 41 5.01 24.60 23.21
N ALA A 42 5.89 25.19 24.01
CA ALA A 42 7.23 25.57 23.56
C ALA A 42 8.15 24.38 23.25
N SER A 43 7.89 23.23 23.89
CA SER A 43 8.62 21.98 23.62
C SER A 43 7.95 21.13 22.52
N ALA A 44 6.78 21.56 22.02
CA ALA A 44 6.06 20.82 21.00
C ALA A 44 6.88 20.80 19.72
N LYS A 45 7.20 19.59 19.24
CA LYS A 45 7.96 19.42 18.00
C LYS A 45 7.05 19.75 16.82
N PRO A 46 7.56 20.46 15.79
CA PRO A 46 6.77 20.72 14.59
C PRO A 46 6.33 19.39 13.96
N LEU A 47 5.04 19.28 13.69
CA LEU A 47 4.47 18.19 12.92
C LEU A 47 4.81 18.39 11.45
N PHE A 48 5.28 17.34 10.79
CA PHE A 48 5.44 17.33 9.34
C PHE A 48 4.29 16.56 8.72
N SER A 49 3.66 17.15 7.72
CA SER A 49 2.67 16.50 6.88
C SER A 49 3.34 15.88 5.65
N LYS A 50 2.87 14.69 5.26
CA LYS A 50 3.28 14.00 4.03
C LYS A 50 2.08 13.27 3.43
N LEU A 51 2.10 13.07 2.12
CA LEU A 51 1.13 12.21 1.43
C LEU A 51 1.53 10.74 1.56
N CYS A 52 0.55 9.87 1.84
CA CYS A 52 0.77 8.43 1.82
C CYS A 52 0.88 7.92 0.37
N ILE A 53 1.92 7.15 0.06
CA ILE A 53 2.11 6.61 -1.30
C ILE A 53 1.06 5.58 -1.72
N VAL A 54 0.32 5.02 -0.75
CA VAL A 54 -0.68 3.96 -0.98
C VAL A 54 -2.07 4.52 -1.14
N CYS A 55 -2.49 5.42 -0.25
CA CYS A 55 -3.87 5.94 -0.24
C CYS A 55 -3.96 7.44 -0.58
N GLY A 56 -2.85 8.12 -0.82
CA GLY A 56 -2.82 9.56 -1.14
C GLY A 56 -3.17 10.50 0.02
N LYS A 57 -3.62 9.99 1.17
CA LYS A 57 -4.05 10.85 2.29
C LYS A 57 -2.86 11.59 2.93
N LEU A 58 -3.07 12.87 3.25
CA LEU A 58 -2.17 13.64 4.10
C LEU A 58 -2.17 13.06 5.52
N PHE A 59 -0.98 12.82 6.06
CA PHE A 59 -0.82 12.38 7.44
C PHE A 59 0.31 13.14 8.13
N THR A 60 0.13 13.38 9.43
CA THR A 60 1.10 14.07 10.27
C THR A 60 1.81 13.10 11.20
N ARG A 61 3.13 13.26 11.38
CA ARG A 61 3.90 12.50 12.37
C ARG A 61 4.85 13.41 13.13
N GLU A 62 5.06 13.08 14.40
CA GLU A 62 6.06 13.74 15.23
C GLU A 62 7.47 13.35 14.79
N ARG A 63 8.40 14.31 14.87
CA ARG A 63 9.84 14.12 14.63
C ARG A 63 10.55 13.33 15.75
N ASN A 64 9.85 12.41 16.42
CA ASN A 64 10.43 11.54 17.47
C ASN A 64 11.24 10.36 16.89
N VAL A 65 11.12 10.14 15.58
CA VAL A 65 12.03 9.29 14.80
C VAL A 65 13.10 10.20 14.19
N GLY A 66 14.38 9.91 14.44
CA GLY A 66 15.51 10.69 13.88
C GLY A 66 15.35 10.92 12.36
N LYS A 67 15.93 12.00 11.82
CA LYS A 67 15.73 12.45 10.41
C LYS A 67 15.76 11.30 9.39
N ALA A 68 16.68 10.35 9.55
CA ALA A 68 16.80 9.16 8.69
C ALA A 68 15.59 8.23 8.73
N ARG A 69 15.02 7.97 9.92
CA ARG A 69 13.80 7.16 10.07
C ARG A 69 12.58 7.90 9.54
N PHE A 70 12.48 9.22 9.71
CA PHE A 70 11.37 10.02 9.16
C PHE A 70 11.34 10.00 7.62
N ALA A 71 12.49 10.13 6.96
CA ALA A 71 12.59 9.98 5.50
C ALA A 71 12.04 8.63 5.01
N GLY A 72 12.20 7.57 5.81
CA GLY A 72 11.70 6.23 5.53
C GLY A 72 10.19 6.03 5.69
N TYR A 73 9.46 6.94 6.34
CA TYR A 73 8.00 6.81 6.45
C TYR A 73 7.31 7.29 5.17
N GLN A 74 6.62 6.35 4.51
CA GLN A 74 5.87 6.57 3.28
C GLN A 74 4.36 6.29 3.44
N TYR A 75 3.96 5.83 4.63
CA TYR A 75 2.63 5.25 4.89
C TYR A 75 1.93 5.97 6.05
N CYS A 76 0.64 6.26 5.90
CA CYS A 76 -0.15 6.86 6.98
C CYS A 76 -0.44 5.87 8.12
N SER A 77 -0.56 4.58 7.81
CA SER A 77 -0.96 3.52 8.74
C SER A 77 -0.18 2.22 8.52
N SER A 78 -0.23 1.33 9.51
CA SER A 78 0.29 -0.04 9.39
C SER A 78 -0.43 -0.82 8.29
N ALA A 79 -1.73 -0.56 8.08
CA ALA A 79 -2.52 -1.16 7.02
C ALA A 79 -1.99 -0.76 5.63
N CYS A 80 -1.76 0.54 5.38
CA CYS A 80 -1.16 1.01 4.12
C CYS A 80 0.24 0.42 3.90
N ARG A 81 1.06 0.32 4.96
CA ARG A 81 2.38 -0.33 4.85
C ARG A 81 2.25 -1.78 4.40
N LYS A 82 1.34 -2.56 5.01
CA LYS A 82 1.08 -3.96 4.63
C LYS A 82 0.58 -4.07 3.19
N ALA A 83 -0.32 -3.18 2.77
CA ALA A 83 -0.86 -3.15 1.41
C ALA A 83 0.24 -2.92 0.36
N GLU A 84 1.18 -2.00 0.61
CA GLU A 84 2.31 -1.79 -0.31
C GLU A 84 3.26 -3.00 -0.32
N THR A 85 3.50 -3.65 0.82
CA THR A 85 4.29 -4.89 0.85
C THR A 85 3.65 -5.97 -0.02
N VAL A 86 2.34 -6.19 0.10
CA VAL A 86 1.60 -7.15 -0.74
C VAL A 86 1.72 -6.75 -2.21
N ARG A 87 1.50 -5.48 -2.56
CA ARG A 87 1.62 -4.99 -3.94
C ARG A 87 3.02 -5.22 -4.52
N ARG A 88 4.08 -5.01 -3.74
CA ARG A 88 5.47 -5.23 -4.18
C ARG A 88 5.74 -6.71 -4.40
N VAL A 89 5.34 -7.58 -3.48
CA VAL A 89 5.44 -9.05 -3.64
C VAL A 89 4.71 -9.50 -4.90
N LEU A 90 3.48 -9.04 -5.12
CA LEU A 90 2.72 -9.36 -6.34
C LEU A 90 3.41 -8.87 -7.62
N LYS A 91 4.02 -7.67 -7.60
CA LYS A 91 4.79 -7.15 -8.74
C LYS A 91 6.11 -7.90 -8.99
N GLU A 92 6.73 -8.44 -7.94
CA GLU A 92 7.95 -9.24 -8.04
C GLU A 92 7.64 -10.67 -8.51
N GLU A 93 6.54 -11.26 -8.04
CA GLU A 93 5.98 -12.53 -8.55
C GLU A 93 5.52 -12.42 -10.01
N GLN A 94 5.10 -11.23 -10.46
CA GLN A 94 4.84 -10.96 -11.87
C GLN A 94 6.12 -10.96 -12.74
N ARG A 95 7.31 -10.84 -12.14
CA ARG A 95 8.61 -10.86 -12.85
C ARG A 95 9.35 -12.19 -12.76
N SER A 96 9.06 -13.02 -11.78
CA SER A 96 9.64 -14.36 -11.65
C SER A 96 8.58 -15.30 -11.13
N HIS A 97 8.23 -16.31 -11.95
CA HIS A 97 7.42 -17.49 -11.63
C HIS A 97 6.64 -17.40 -10.30
N LEU A 98 5.32 -17.15 -10.37
CA LEU A 98 4.40 -17.31 -9.22
C LEU A 98 4.83 -18.49 -8.35
N THR A 99 5.07 -18.22 -7.07
CA THR A 99 5.44 -19.26 -6.11
C THR A 99 4.37 -20.35 -6.12
N GLU A 100 4.76 -21.60 -5.87
CA GLU A 100 3.83 -22.72 -5.86
C GLU A 100 2.67 -22.53 -4.86
N ALA A 101 2.94 -21.84 -3.74
CA ALA A 101 1.94 -21.46 -2.74
C ALA A 101 0.94 -20.40 -3.26
N ALA A 102 1.40 -19.39 -4.00
CA ALA A 102 0.52 -18.40 -4.62
C ALA A 102 -0.35 -19.05 -5.70
N ARG A 103 0.25 -19.91 -6.54
CA ARG A 103 -0.48 -20.70 -7.55
C ARG A 103 -1.57 -21.57 -6.91
N LYS A 104 -1.22 -22.29 -5.83
CA LYS A 104 -2.17 -23.11 -5.07
C LYS A 104 -3.32 -22.28 -4.49
N THR A 105 -3.03 -21.12 -3.92
CA THR A 105 -4.06 -20.24 -3.33
C THR A 105 -5.05 -19.74 -4.37
N LEU A 106 -4.59 -19.42 -5.58
CA LEU A 106 -5.47 -18.96 -6.64
C LEU A 106 -6.36 -20.10 -7.18
N VAL A 107 -5.83 -21.32 -7.24
CA VAL A 107 -6.59 -22.54 -7.54
C VAL A 107 -7.63 -22.81 -6.45
N ASP A 108 -7.23 -22.80 -5.17
CA ASP A 108 -8.10 -23.11 -4.03
C ASP A 108 -9.30 -22.14 -3.93
N ASN A 109 -9.10 -20.89 -4.35
CA ASN A 109 -10.17 -19.88 -4.40
C ASN A 109 -11.00 -19.92 -5.69
N GLY A 110 -10.75 -20.90 -6.58
CA GLY A 110 -11.51 -21.09 -7.83
C GLY A 110 -11.23 -20.04 -8.92
N TYR A 111 -10.16 -19.26 -8.81
CA TYR A 111 -9.82 -18.23 -9.80
C TYR A 111 -9.21 -18.83 -11.07
N TYR A 112 -8.55 -20.00 -10.97
CA TYR A 112 -7.94 -20.68 -12.11
C TYR A 112 -8.13 -22.19 -12.04
N SER A 113 -8.16 -22.83 -13.21
CA SER A 113 -8.08 -24.28 -13.34
C SER A 113 -6.64 -24.76 -13.11
N THR A 114 -6.47 -26.00 -12.63
CA THR A 114 -5.18 -26.72 -12.58
C THR A 114 -4.84 -27.44 -13.90
N ALA A 115 -5.74 -27.35 -14.88
CA ALA A 115 -5.64 -28.02 -16.16
C ALA A 115 -6.01 -27.07 -17.29
N CYS A 116 -5.45 -27.34 -18.48
CA CYS A 116 -5.81 -26.66 -19.71
C CYS A 116 -7.33 -26.76 -19.93
N GLU A 117 -7.98 -25.63 -20.16
CA GLU A 117 -9.44 -25.57 -20.36
C GLU A 117 -9.89 -26.16 -21.70
N ILE A 118 -8.96 -26.48 -22.61
CA ILE A 118 -9.26 -27.07 -23.92
C ILE A 118 -9.03 -28.58 -23.92
N CYS A 119 -7.88 -29.04 -23.42
CA CYS A 119 -7.47 -30.46 -23.51
C CYS A 119 -7.25 -31.15 -22.16
N SER A 120 -7.53 -30.48 -21.04
CA SER A 120 -7.35 -30.99 -19.68
C SER A 120 -5.91 -31.37 -19.30
N PHE A 121 -4.91 -31.02 -20.12
CA PHE A 121 -3.50 -31.22 -19.79
C PHE A 121 -3.11 -30.42 -18.54
N ASN A 122 -2.53 -31.09 -17.54
CA ASN A 122 -2.37 -30.55 -16.18
C ASN A 122 -0.93 -30.59 -15.63
N ARG A 123 0.07 -30.91 -16.48
CA ARG A 123 1.48 -30.94 -16.03
C ARG A 123 2.15 -29.57 -16.10
N CYS A 124 1.86 -28.81 -17.14
CA CYS A 124 2.26 -27.41 -17.26
C CYS A 124 1.14 -26.63 -17.94
N TYR A 125 0.91 -25.43 -17.44
CA TYR A 125 -0.08 -24.50 -17.98
C TYR A 125 0.40 -23.07 -17.77
N ASP A 126 -0.03 -22.21 -18.67
CA ASP A 126 0.21 -20.79 -18.69
C ASP A 126 -1.14 -20.06 -18.59
N LEU A 127 -1.06 -18.79 -18.19
CA LEU A 127 -2.19 -17.88 -18.13
C LEU A 127 -2.24 -17.04 -19.40
N ALA A 128 -3.25 -17.26 -20.24
CA ALA A 128 -3.47 -16.54 -21.48
C ALA A 128 -4.48 -15.41 -21.27
N HIS A 129 -4.13 -14.17 -21.62
CA HIS A 129 -5.08 -13.06 -21.55
C HIS A 129 -6.01 -13.08 -22.75
N ILE A 130 -7.32 -12.97 -22.53
CA ILE A 130 -8.32 -12.91 -23.60
C ILE A 130 -8.21 -11.56 -24.33
N VAL A 131 -8.18 -10.46 -23.57
CA VAL A 131 -7.82 -9.12 -24.04
C VAL A 131 -6.43 -8.80 -23.53
N ARG A 132 -5.49 -8.49 -24.43
CA ARG A 132 -4.09 -8.26 -24.05
C ARG A 132 -3.95 -6.97 -23.22
N PRO A 133 -2.98 -6.90 -22.29
CA PRO A 133 -2.73 -5.68 -21.51
C PRO A 133 -2.43 -4.44 -22.37
N GLY A 134 -1.73 -4.61 -23.50
CA GLY A 134 -1.45 -3.52 -24.44
C GLY A 134 -2.69 -2.96 -25.13
N ASP A 135 -3.77 -3.74 -25.17
CA ASP A 135 -5.06 -3.34 -25.74
C ASP A 135 -6.04 -2.87 -24.64
N GLY A 136 -5.55 -2.68 -23.41
CA GLY A 136 -6.35 -2.26 -22.24
C GLY A 136 -6.86 -3.40 -21.35
N GLY A 137 -6.56 -4.66 -21.69
CA GLY A 137 -7.00 -5.81 -20.91
C GLY A 137 -6.47 -5.81 -19.47
N THR A 138 -7.33 -6.17 -18.51
CA THR A 138 -6.99 -6.23 -17.08
C THR A 138 -6.39 -7.59 -16.70
N MET A 139 -5.72 -7.66 -15.54
CA MET A 139 -5.22 -8.91 -14.94
C MET A 139 -6.32 -9.65 -14.14
N GLU A 140 -7.59 -9.32 -14.36
CA GLU A 140 -8.69 -9.90 -13.59
C GLU A 140 -8.99 -11.33 -14.07
N ALA A 141 -9.48 -12.17 -13.16
CA ALA A 141 -9.72 -13.59 -13.43
C ALA A 141 -10.66 -13.84 -14.61
N PHE A 142 -11.59 -12.93 -14.90
CA PHE A 142 -12.49 -13.08 -16.05
C PHE A 142 -11.78 -12.91 -17.40
N ASN A 143 -10.63 -12.23 -17.43
CA ASN A 143 -9.87 -11.92 -18.65
C ASN A 143 -8.71 -12.90 -18.88
N VAL A 144 -8.67 -14.02 -18.16
CA VAL A 144 -7.56 -14.97 -18.19
C VAL A 144 -8.09 -16.39 -18.40
N LEU A 145 -7.40 -17.16 -19.23
CA LEU A 145 -7.61 -18.59 -19.45
C LEU A 145 -6.42 -19.40 -18.93
N THR A 146 -6.68 -20.57 -18.35
CA THR A 146 -5.62 -21.56 -18.08
C THR A 146 -5.44 -22.46 -19.30
N LEU A 147 -4.32 -22.37 -20.01
CA LEU A 147 -4.03 -23.17 -21.20
C LEU A 147 -2.69 -23.91 -21.08
N CYS A 148 -2.54 -25.08 -21.69
CA CYS A 148 -1.21 -25.69 -21.83
C CYS A 148 -0.34 -24.85 -22.80
N PRO A 149 1.00 -24.98 -22.79
CA PRO A 149 1.88 -24.16 -23.64
C PRO A 149 1.52 -24.20 -25.12
N ASN A 150 1.10 -25.37 -25.61
CA ASN A 150 0.68 -25.54 -27.02
C ASN A 150 -0.61 -24.76 -27.32
N HIS A 151 -1.67 -24.93 -26.50
CA HIS A 151 -2.94 -24.24 -26.70
C HIS A 151 -2.82 -22.74 -26.45
N HIS A 152 -1.97 -22.30 -25.52
CA HIS A 152 -1.67 -20.89 -25.31
C HIS A 152 -1.08 -20.27 -26.58
N ARG A 153 -0.08 -20.94 -27.18
CA ARG A 153 0.54 -20.47 -28.42
C ARG A 153 -0.45 -20.39 -29.58
N LEU A 154 -1.31 -21.41 -29.73
CA LEU A 154 -2.35 -21.44 -30.76
C LEU A 154 -3.42 -20.36 -30.53
N PHE A 155 -3.79 -20.12 -29.27
CA PHE A 155 -4.75 -19.07 -28.91
C PHE A 155 -4.21 -17.69 -29.30
N ASP A 156 -2.97 -17.36 -28.92
CA ASP A 156 -2.34 -16.07 -29.26
C ASP A 156 -2.25 -15.82 -30.77
N GLN A 157 -2.15 -16.89 -31.56
CA GLN A 157 -2.06 -16.82 -33.03
C GLN A 157 -3.43 -16.84 -33.72
N GLY A 158 -4.53 -17.00 -32.99
CA GLY A 158 -5.84 -17.23 -33.58
C GLY A 158 -5.92 -18.54 -34.38
N ALA A 159 -5.10 -19.52 -34.03
CA ALA A 159 -4.91 -20.78 -34.75
C ALA A 159 -5.64 -21.98 -34.10
N LEU A 160 -6.48 -21.74 -33.09
CA LEU A 160 -7.34 -22.78 -32.52
C LEU A 160 -8.35 -23.29 -33.56
N THR A 161 -8.60 -24.58 -33.56
CA THR A 161 -9.69 -25.16 -34.34
C THR A 161 -11.05 -24.69 -33.81
N LYS A 162 -12.10 -24.81 -34.64
CA LYS A 162 -13.48 -24.48 -34.23
C LYS A 162 -13.92 -25.26 -33.00
N PHE A 163 -13.51 -26.53 -32.90
CA PHE A 163 -13.84 -27.39 -31.77
C PHE A 163 -13.15 -26.95 -30.49
N GLU A 164 -11.86 -26.61 -30.56
CA GLU A 164 -11.08 -26.11 -29.41
C GLU A 164 -11.61 -24.75 -28.93
N TYR A 165 -11.90 -23.83 -29.86
CA TYR A 165 -12.44 -22.52 -29.51
C TYR A 165 -13.82 -22.65 -28.84
N ALA A 166 -14.66 -23.60 -29.27
CA ALA A 166 -15.96 -23.84 -28.66
C ALA A 166 -15.87 -24.18 -27.16
N GLN A 167 -14.77 -24.79 -26.70
CA GLN A 167 -14.57 -25.11 -25.27
C GLN A 167 -14.41 -23.86 -24.40
N ILE A 168 -13.81 -22.79 -24.94
CA ILE A 168 -13.51 -21.56 -24.19
C ILE A 168 -14.41 -20.37 -24.58
N ARG A 169 -15.27 -20.54 -25.59
CA ARG A 169 -16.08 -19.48 -26.19
C ARG A 169 -16.87 -18.66 -25.17
N ASN A 170 -17.58 -19.32 -24.26
CA ASN A 170 -18.41 -18.63 -23.27
C ASN A 170 -17.59 -17.65 -22.40
N LYS A 171 -16.37 -18.04 -22.00
CA LYS A 171 -15.48 -17.16 -21.23
C LYS A 171 -14.96 -16.00 -22.06
N VAL A 172 -14.60 -16.26 -23.32
CA VAL A 172 -14.15 -15.22 -24.25
C VAL A 172 -15.24 -14.17 -24.45
N ASP A 173 -16.47 -14.61 -24.72
CA ASP A 173 -17.60 -13.73 -24.96
C ASP A 173 -17.93 -12.87 -23.71
N ILE A 174 -17.91 -13.47 -22.51
CA ILE A 174 -18.10 -12.74 -21.23
C ILE A 174 -17.00 -11.70 -21.01
N ALA A 175 -15.74 -12.08 -21.21
CA ALA A 175 -14.60 -11.19 -20.99
C ALA A 175 -14.63 -9.98 -21.93
N GLN A 176 -14.92 -10.21 -23.20
CA GLN A 176 -15.05 -9.16 -24.20
C GLN A 176 -16.24 -8.24 -23.91
N ALA A 177 -17.37 -8.78 -23.45
CA ALA A 177 -18.53 -7.97 -23.05
C ALA A 177 -18.19 -7.03 -21.88
N ARG A 178 -17.59 -7.55 -20.81
CA ARG A 178 -17.14 -6.75 -19.65
C ARG A 178 -16.11 -5.71 -20.04
N PHE A 179 -15.19 -6.06 -20.93
CA PHE A 179 -14.19 -5.12 -21.41
C PHE A 179 -14.82 -3.94 -22.16
N LYS A 180 -15.84 -4.19 -22.99
CA LYS A 180 -16.60 -3.14 -23.68
C LYS A 180 -17.35 -2.22 -22.70
N GLU A 181 -17.95 -2.78 -21.66
CA GLU A 181 -18.64 -2.01 -20.61
C GLU A 181 -17.69 -1.07 -19.86
N GLN A 182 -16.44 -1.47 -19.67
CA GLN A 182 -15.42 -0.64 -18.98
C GLN A 182 -14.89 0.52 -19.84
N GLN A 183 -15.11 0.50 -21.16
CA GLN A 183 -14.67 1.56 -22.08
C GLN A 183 -15.77 2.57 -22.45
N ALA A 184 -17.04 2.25 -22.17
CA ALA A 184 -18.18 3.13 -22.39
C ALA A 184 -18.34 4.16 -21.26
#